data_AF-A0A660MPC2-F1
#
_entry.id   AF-A0A660MPC2-F1
#
_cell.length_a   1.000
_cell.length_b   1.000
_cell.length_c   1.000
_cell.angle_alpha   90.00
_cell.angle_beta   90.00
_cell.angle_gamma   90.00
#
_symmetry.space_group_name_H-M   'P 1'
#
loop_
_entity.id
_entity.type
_entity.pdbx_description
1 polymer ?
#
loop_
_entity_poly.entity_id
_entity_poly.type
_entity_poly.pdbx_seq_one_letter_code
_entity_poly.pdbx_strand_id
1 'polypeptide(L)'
;MKNRLYGFLLLVLIVFVGLVYLIFRQETKRIENTNQSGALEENKIIFTKIEKEKEKTSNTGKIQEIRDKNTNYAYFNVSGEKFYFNIVGEKLELKHSGDVLGYFDVVLKKDLKVSEIFGQEKLFFIEIGEKKYIYSELSGFVKNFETKLEINYSKISLGNFIFYSENKGAFVLYKDKNELEYFSLFNDFIFYKTGYIGVVSGSDTEKKSRFGLKNSKNYILFYDPKTKNQKIVYELDFMPTKIYESDEKIYFENKELEKFSIENY
;
A
#
# COMPACT_ATOMS: atom_id res chain seq x y z
N MET A 1 55.55 -6.06 45.68
CA MET A 1 54.64 -6.47 44.58
C MET A 1 53.49 -5.50 44.30
N LYS A 2 52.88 -4.85 45.32
CA LYS A 2 51.76 -3.89 45.13
C LYS A 2 52.07 -2.74 44.15
N ASN A 3 53.22 -2.06 44.27
CA ASN A 3 53.55 -0.92 43.39
C ASN A 3 53.77 -1.28 41.91
N ARG A 4 54.17 -2.53 41.62
CA ARG A 4 54.31 -3.01 40.23
C ARG A 4 52.95 -3.33 39.61
N LEU A 5 52.00 -3.81 40.41
CA LEU A 5 50.63 -4.06 39.98
C LEU A 5 49.88 -2.75 39.67
N TYR A 6 50.06 -1.72 40.50
CA TYR A 6 49.51 -0.38 40.24
C TYR A 6 50.09 0.25 38.97
N GLY A 7 51.40 0.11 38.75
CA GLY A 7 52.03 0.58 37.51
C GLY A 7 51.49 -0.13 36.26
N PHE A 8 51.28 -1.45 36.34
CA PHE A 8 50.69 -2.22 35.25
C PHE A 8 49.23 -1.83 34.98
N LEU A 9 48.41 -1.67 36.02
CA LEU A 9 47.01 -1.25 35.89
C LEU A 9 46.89 0.17 35.29
N LEU A 10 47.77 1.10 35.68
CA LEU A 10 47.80 2.44 35.10
C LEU A 10 48.13 2.39 33.60
N LEU A 11 49.08 1.53 33.20
CA LEU A 11 49.48 1.38 31.81
C LEU A 11 48.37 0.77 30.95
N VAL A 12 47.65 -0.24 31.48
CA VAL A 12 46.46 -0.81 30.84
C VAL A 12 45.37 0.25 30.66
N LEU A 13 45.14 1.11 31.67
CA LEU A 13 44.14 2.18 31.59
C LEU A 13 44.48 3.19 30.47
N ILE A 14 45.76 3.59 30.36
CA ILE A 14 46.21 4.53 29.32
C ILE A 14 46.01 3.94 27.93
N VAL A 15 46.34 2.66 27.73
CA VAL A 15 46.14 1.98 26.45
C VAL A 15 44.65 1.88 26.11
N PHE A 16 43.81 1.56 27.10
CA PHE A 16 42.36 1.45 26.90
C PHE A 16 41.73 2.78 26.51
N VAL A 17 42.09 3.88 27.19
CA VAL A 17 41.62 5.23 26.86
C VAL A 17 42.08 5.64 25.45
N GLY A 18 43.32 5.32 25.07
CA GLY A 18 43.83 5.56 23.72
C GLY A 18 43.05 4.83 22.63
N LEU A 19 42.71 3.55 22.86
CA LEU A 19 41.90 2.76 21.93
C LEU A 19 40.47 3.30 21.79
N VAL A 20 39.82 3.63 22.90
CA VAL A 20 38.46 4.22 22.89
C VAL A 20 38.46 5.56 22.14
N TYR A 21 39.46 6.41 22.39
CA TYR A 21 39.60 7.68 21.66
C TYR A 21 39.78 7.48 20.15
N LEU A 22 40.57 6.48 19.73
CA LEU A 22 40.75 6.16 18.31
C LEU A 22 39.47 5.65 17.64
N ILE A 23 38.68 4.83 18.34
CA ILE A 23 37.37 4.34 17.84
C ILE A 23 36.41 5.51 17.64
N PHE A 24 36.24 6.38 18.66
CA PHE A 24 35.38 7.55 18.56
C PHE A 24 35.84 8.51 17.45
N ARG A 25 37.15 8.70 17.27
CA ARG A 25 37.70 9.53 16.20
C ARG A 25 37.46 8.92 14.82
N GLN A 26 37.52 7.60 14.68
CA GLN A 26 37.17 6.91 13.43
C GLN A 26 35.67 7.01 13.12
N GLU A 27 34.79 6.85 14.10
CA GLU A 27 33.35 7.04 13.92
C GLU A 27 33.02 8.48 13.53
N THR A 28 33.64 9.47 14.19
CA THR A 28 33.42 10.89 13.86
C THR A 28 33.90 11.21 12.44
N LYS A 29 35.08 10.73 12.03
CA LYS A 29 35.56 10.87 10.65
C LYS A 29 34.71 10.10 9.64
N ARG A 30 34.14 8.96 10.01
CA ARG A 30 33.21 8.21 9.15
C ARG A 30 31.91 8.99 8.96
N ILE A 31 31.38 9.62 10.00
CA ILE A 31 30.18 10.49 9.93
C ILE A 31 30.48 11.75 9.11
N GLU A 32 31.62 12.41 9.32
CA GLU A 32 32.04 13.58 8.51
C GLU A 32 32.27 13.21 7.03
N ASN A 33 32.92 12.07 6.75
CA ASN A 33 33.11 11.60 5.37
C ASN A 33 31.79 11.13 4.72
N THR A 34 30.85 10.59 5.48
CA THR A 34 29.51 10.24 4.97
C THR A 34 28.69 11.51 4.66
N ASN A 35 28.91 12.59 5.41
CA ASN A 35 28.27 13.88 5.17
C ASN A 35 28.98 14.72 4.08
N GLN A 36 30.26 14.46 3.78
CA GLN A 36 31.03 15.16 2.73
C GLN A 36 31.12 14.40 1.40
N SER A 37 30.93 13.06 1.38
CA SER A 37 30.85 12.29 0.13
C SER A 37 29.44 12.23 -0.47
N GLY A 38 28.45 12.85 0.19
CA GLY A 38 27.15 13.15 -0.39
C GLY A 38 27.24 14.36 -1.32
N ALA A 39 28.05 14.28 -2.37
CA ALA A 39 27.68 15.00 -3.58
C ALA A 39 26.26 14.51 -3.90
N LEU A 40 25.28 15.42 -3.83
CA LEU A 40 23.94 15.16 -4.34
C LEU A 40 24.11 14.76 -5.81
N GLU A 41 24.22 13.46 -6.09
CA GLU A 41 23.56 12.94 -7.26
C GLU A 41 22.11 13.34 -7.07
N GLU A 42 21.66 14.33 -7.85
CA GLU A 42 20.24 14.52 -8.07
C GLU A 42 19.72 13.17 -8.57
N ASN A 43 19.17 12.38 -7.64
CA ASN A 43 18.37 11.22 -7.94
C ASN A 43 17.19 11.74 -8.76
N LYS A 44 17.41 11.82 -10.08
CA LYS A 44 16.42 12.30 -11.03
C LYS A 44 15.28 11.30 -10.95
N ILE A 45 14.12 11.77 -10.52
CA ILE A 45 12.90 10.97 -10.49
C ILE A 45 12.69 10.43 -11.91
N ILE A 46 12.70 9.11 -12.05
CA ILE A 46 12.50 8.45 -13.34
C ILE A 46 11.04 8.05 -13.42
N PHE A 47 10.30 8.70 -14.32
CA PHE A 47 8.93 8.33 -14.67
C PHE A 47 8.96 7.50 -15.95
N THR A 48 8.65 6.21 -15.85
CA THR A 48 8.79 5.26 -16.96
C THR A 48 7.43 4.70 -17.33
N LYS A 49 7.05 4.76 -18.60
CA LYS A 49 5.93 3.96 -19.12
C LYS A 49 6.40 2.51 -19.24
N ILE A 50 5.65 1.58 -18.65
CA ILE A 50 5.96 0.16 -18.69
C ILE A 50 5.34 -0.41 -19.98
N GLU A 51 6.17 -0.89 -20.90
CA GLU A 51 5.70 -1.65 -22.06
C GLU A 51 4.92 -2.87 -21.58
N LYS A 52 3.82 -3.23 -22.27
CA LYS A 52 2.90 -4.31 -21.87
C LYS A 52 3.66 -5.60 -21.51
N GLU A 53 3.95 -5.80 -20.22
CA GLU A 53 4.10 -7.13 -19.68
C GLU A 53 2.77 -7.85 -19.87
N LYS A 54 2.83 -9.13 -20.26
CA LYS A 54 1.66 -10.01 -20.40
C LYS A 54 0.68 -9.69 -19.29
N GLU A 55 -0.54 -9.28 -19.66
CA GLU A 55 -1.61 -8.96 -18.73
C GLU A 55 -1.62 -9.99 -17.58
N LYS A 56 -1.10 -9.62 -16.41
CA LYS A 56 -1.72 -10.09 -15.17
C LYS A 56 -3.03 -9.31 -15.12
N THR A 57 -4.03 -9.84 -15.81
CA THR A 57 -5.38 -9.35 -15.67
C THR A 57 -5.69 -9.35 -14.18
N SER A 58 -5.98 -8.16 -13.63
CA SER A 58 -6.77 -8.06 -12.42
C SER A 58 -8.11 -8.71 -12.77
N ASN A 59 -8.19 -10.03 -12.61
CA ASN A 59 -9.39 -10.80 -12.84
C ASN A 59 -10.34 -10.44 -11.69
N THR A 60 -11.03 -9.31 -11.80
CA THR A 60 -12.38 -9.25 -11.25
C THR A 60 -13.13 -10.39 -11.93
N GLY A 61 -13.34 -11.49 -11.22
CA GLY A 61 -14.06 -12.63 -11.77
C GLY A 61 -15.43 -12.15 -12.23
N LYS A 62 -15.74 -12.31 -13.52
CA LYS A 62 -17.13 -12.26 -13.97
C LYS A 62 -17.82 -13.52 -13.44
N ILE A 63 -19.04 -13.38 -12.93
CA ILE A 63 -19.91 -14.49 -12.57
C ILE A 63 -19.93 -15.47 -13.76
N GLN A 64 -19.29 -16.62 -13.63
CA GLN A 64 -19.59 -17.76 -14.49
C GLN A 64 -20.75 -18.47 -13.80
N GLU A 65 -21.98 -18.19 -14.25
CA GLU A 65 -23.16 -18.95 -13.84
C GLU A 65 -22.93 -20.42 -14.21
N ILE A 66 -22.59 -21.24 -13.21
CA ILE A 66 -22.62 -22.69 -13.38
C ILE A 66 -24.06 -23.11 -13.13
N ARG A 67 -24.76 -23.45 -14.22
CA ARG A 67 -25.99 -24.27 -14.19
C ARG A 67 -25.67 -25.76 -13.99
N ASP A 68 -24.51 -26.12 -13.46
CA ASP A 68 -24.15 -27.50 -13.17
C ASP A 68 -24.06 -27.77 -11.67
N LYS A 69 -25.06 -28.54 -11.19
CA LYS A 69 -25.22 -29.16 -9.87
C LYS A 69 -25.49 -28.21 -8.70
N ASN A 70 -26.77 -28.12 -8.34
CA ASN A 70 -27.47 -27.92 -7.04
C ASN A 70 -26.76 -27.40 -5.75
N THR A 71 -25.50 -26.98 -5.72
CA THR A 71 -24.78 -26.59 -4.49
C THR A 71 -24.02 -25.27 -4.58
N ASN A 72 -23.53 -24.85 -5.75
CA ASN A 72 -22.69 -23.65 -5.86
C ASN A 72 -23.48 -22.47 -6.43
N TYR A 73 -23.59 -21.37 -5.67
CA TYR A 73 -24.27 -20.12 -6.06
C TYR A 73 -23.41 -19.24 -6.97
N ALA A 74 -22.13 -19.08 -6.66
CA ALA A 74 -21.18 -18.33 -7.49
C ALA A 74 -19.75 -18.82 -7.26
N TYR A 75 -18.84 -18.54 -8.20
CA TYR A 75 -17.41 -18.67 -7.94
C TYR A 75 -16.61 -17.58 -8.66
N PHE A 76 -15.44 -17.30 -8.11
CA PHE A 76 -14.50 -16.31 -8.65
C PHE A 76 -13.12 -16.95 -8.77
N ASN A 77 -12.47 -16.74 -9.92
CA ASN A 77 -11.08 -17.08 -10.11
C ASN A 77 -10.26 -15.79 -10.15
N VAL A 78 -9.51 -15.55 -9.07
CA VAL A 78 -8.68 -14.35 -8.90
C VAL A 78 -7.24 -14.80 -8.73
N SER A 79 -6.37 -14.44 -9.68
CA SER A 79 -4.94 -14.77 -9.63
C SER A 79 -4.64 -16.27 -9.49
N GLY A 80 -5.49 -17.12 -10.07
CA GLY A 80 -5.36 -18.59 -10.04
C GLY A 80 -6.16 -19.25 -8.91
N GLU A 81 -6.70 -18.46 -7.99
CA GLU A 81 -7.32 -18.92 -6.76
C GLU A 81 -8.84 -18.93 -6.89
N LYS A 82 -9.47 -20.03 -6.46
CA LYS A 82 -10.91 -20.26 -6.62
C LYS A 82 -11.67 -20.04 -5.32
N PHE A 83 -12.54 -19.05 -5.32
CA PHE A 83 -13.48 -18.78 -4.25
C PHE A 83 -14.86 -19.30 -4.66
N TYR A 84 -15.48 -20.12 -3.82
CA TYR A 84 -16.80 -20.68 -4.03
C TYR A 84 -17.78 -20.09 -3.03
N PHE A 85 -18.95 -19.71 -3.51
CA PHE A 85 -20.06 -19.27 -2.71
C PHE A 85 -21.20 -20.28 -2.87
N ASN A 86 -21.68 -20.86 -1.78
CA ASN A 86 -22.72 -21.89 -1.78
C ASN A 86 -23.93 -21.41 -0.98
N ILE A 87 -25.13 -21.78 -1.38
CA ILE A 87 -26.31 -21.57 -0.54
C ILE A 87 -26.48 -22.79 0.36
N VAL A 88 -26.42 -22.57 1.68
CA VAL A 88 -26.63 -23.58 2.72
C VAL A 88 -27.76 -23.10 3.63
N GLY A 89 -28.96 -23.65 3.41
CA GLY A 89 -30.16 -23.14 4.06
C GLY A 89 -30.42 -21.68 3.69
N GLU A 90 -30.57 -20.81 4.69
CA GLU A 90 -30.75 -19.36 4.52
C GLU A 90 -29.41 -18.57 4.53
N LYS A 91 -28.27 -19.27 4.45
CA LYS A 91 -26.93 -18.68 4.51
C LYS A 91 -26.13 -18.90 3.23
N LEU A 92 -25.32 -17.90 2.89
CA LEU A 92 -24.29 -17.95 1.87
C LEU A 92 -22.98 -18.37 2.53
N GLU A 93 -22.52 -19.58 2.22
CA GLU A 93 -21.23 -20.10 2.65
C GLU A 93 -20.14 -19.66 1.67
N LEU A 94 -19.03 -19.12 2.16
CA LEU A 94 -17.82 -18.86 1.39
C LEU A 94 -16.79 -19.95 1.64
N LYS A 95 -16.23 -20.51 0.56
CA LYS A 95 -15.13 -21.47 0.59
C LYS A 95 -13.95 -21.04 -0.27
N HIS A 96 -12.74 -21.36 0.19
CA HIS A 96 -11.50 -21.29 -0.59
C HIS A 96 -10.71 -22.57 -0.34
N SER A 97 -10.19 -23.21 -1.40
CA SER A 97 -9.43 -24.47 -1.31
C SER A 97 -10.08 -25.62 -0.52
N GLY A 98 -11.41 -25.58 -0.35
CA GLY A 98 -12.19 -26.56 0.42
C GLY A 98 -12.52 -26.12 1.85
N ASP A 99 -11.82 -25.12 2.39
CA ASP A 99 -12.04 -24.58 3.72
C ASP A 99 -13.20 -23.59 3.74
N VAL A 100 -14.03 -23.66 4.79
CA VAL A 100 -15.12 -22.70 5.02
C VAL A 100 -14.54 -21.44 5.68
N LEU A 101 -14.66 -20.32 4.97
CA LEU A 101 -14.19 -19.02 5.46
C LEU A 101 -15.26 -18.25 6.22
N GLY A 102 -16.54 -18.55 5.99
CA GLY A 102 -17.63 -17.91 6.71
C GLY A 102 -19.01 -18.20 6.14
N TYR A 103 -20.02 -17.78 6.89
CA TYR A 103 -21.41 -17.82 6.51
C TYR A 103 -22.02 -16.42 6.62
N PHE A 104 -22.82 -16.05 5.64
CA PHE A 104 -23.45 -14.74 5.54
C PHE A 104 -24.94 -14.93 5.33
N ASP A 105 -25.77 -13.99 5.76
CA ASP A 105 -27.19 -14.05 5.44
C ASP A 105 -27.35 -13.96 3.91
N VAL A 106 -28.20 -14.80 3.32
CA VAL A 106 -28.50 -14.75 1.89
C VAL A 106 -29.31 -13.50 1.62
N VAL A 107 -28.62 -12.38 1.46
CA VAL A 107 -29.19 -11.24 0.78
C VAL A 107 -29.08 -11.59 -0.69
N LEU A 108 -30.21 -11.97 -1.32
CA LEU A 108 -30.35 -12.24 -2.77
C LEU A 108 -30.04 -11.00 -3.66
N LYS A 109 -29.13 -10.12 -3.22
CA LYS A 109 -28.71 -8.90 -3.88
C LYS A 109 -27.36 -9.15 -4.57
N LYS A 110 -27.29 -8.65 -5.78
CA LYS A 110 -26.41 -9.06 -6.88
C LYS A 110 -24.92 -8.68 -6.74
N ASP A 111 -24.44 -8.37 -5.54
CA ASP A 111 -23.14 -7.70 -5.38
C ASP A 111 -22.16 -8.57 -4.58
N LEU A 112 -21.83 -9.73 -5.16
CA LEU A 112 -20.65 -10.50 -4.76
C LEU A 112 -19.50 -10.09 -5.66
N LYS A 113 -18.36 -9.74 -5.05
CA LYS A 113 -17.13 -9.47 -5.77
C LYS A 113 -15.94 -9.99 -4.99
N VAL A 114 -14.98 -10.54 -5.71
CA VAL A 114 -13.66 -10.88 -5.17
C VAL A 114 -12.63 -10.18 -6.04
N SER A 115 -11.70 -9.49 -5.41
CA SER A 115 -10.57 -8.81 -6.07
C SER A 115 -9.31 -8.95 -5.24
N GLU A 116 -8.16 -8.83 -5.88
CA GLU A 116 -6.87 -8.80 -5.20
C GLU A 116 -6.64 -7.44 -4.51
N ILE A 117 -5.94 -7.44 -3.38
CA ILE A 117 -5.44 -6.24 -2.70
C ILE A 117 -4.00 -6.03 -3.15
N PHE A 118 -3.75 -4.95 -3.90
CA PHE A 118 -2.40 -4.64 -4.40
C PHE A 118 -1.40 -4.39 -3.26
N GLY A 119 -0.13 -4.74 -3.49
CA GLY A 119 0.98 -4.51 -2.55
C GLY A 119 1.28 -5.67 -1.60
N GLN A 120 0.48 -6.74 -1.64
CA GLN A 120 0.81 -8.00 -0.96
C GLN A 120 0.21 -9.20 -1.71
N GLU A 121 1.03 -10.20 -2.01
CA GLU A 121 0.60 -11.41 -2.70
C GLU A 121 -0.44 -12.19 -1.89
N LYS A 122 -1.37 -12.85 -2.60
CA LYS A 122 -2.38 -13.77 -2.03
C LYS A 122 -3.25 -13.11 -0.94
N LEU A 123 -3.48 -11.81 -1.10
CA LEU A 123 -4.34 -11.01 -0.24
C LEU A 123 -5.56 -10.56 -1.04
N PHE A 124 -6.74 -10.86 -0.54
CA PHE A 124 -7.99 -10.75 -1.28
C PHE A 124 -9.01 -9.91 -0.52
N PHE A 125 -9.73 -9.10 -1.28
CA PHE A 125 -10.87 -8.32 -0.85
C PHE A 125 -12.14 -8.98 -1.35
N ILE A 126 -13.05 -9.29 -0.42
CA ILE A 126 -14.31 -9.96 -0.70
C ILE A 126 -15.45 -9.04 -0.28
N GLU A 127 -16.33 -8.74 -1.23
CA GLU A 127 -17.48 -7.87 -1.04
C GLU A 127 -18.76 -8.70 -1.03
N ILE A 128 -19.55 -8.56 0.04
CA ILE A 128 -20.84 -9.22 0.20
C ILE A 128 -21.86 -8.18 0.67
N GLY A 129 -22.46 -7.48 -0.30
CA GLY A 129 -23.30 -6.31 -0.01
C GLY A 129 -22.50 -5.25 0.76
N GLU A 130 -22.99 -4.88 1.95
CA GLU A 130 -22.35 -3.87 2.81
C GLU A 130 -21.20 -4.44 3.65
N LYS A 131 -21.14 -5.75 3.86
CA LYS A 131 -20.06 -6.39 4.62
C LYS A 131 -18.89 -6.70 3.71
N LYS A 132 -17.71 -6.28 4.13
CA LYS A 132 -16.46 -6.43 3.39
C LYS A 132 -15.47 -7.24 4.20
N TYR A 133 -14.74 -8.15 3.54
CA TYR A 133 -13.82 -9.07 4.18
C TYR A 133 -12.46 -9.01 3.51
N ILE A 134 -11.43 -9.18 4.33
CA ILE A 134 -10.04 -9.26 3.92
C ILE A 134 -9.56 -10.65 4.29
N TYR A 135 -9.10 -11.37 3.29
CA TYR A 135 -8.63 -12.74 3.40
C TYR A 135 -7.21 -12.86 2.86
N SER A 136 -6.37 -13.61 3.55
CA SER A 136 -5.03 -13.96 3.11
C SER A 136 -4.91 -15.47 3.06
N GLU A 137 -4.31 -16.02 2.01
CA GLU A 137 -4.06 -17.47 1.99
C GLU A 137 -3.01 -17.90 3.01
N LEU A 138 -2.16 -16.98 3.42
CA LEU A 138 -1.08 -17.26 4.38
C LEU A 138 -1.61 -17.32 5.81
N SER A 139 -2.65 -16.54 6.12
CA SER A 139 -3.13 -16.33 7.51
C SER A 139 -4.63 -16.52 7.70
N GLY A 140 -5.36 -16.84 6.64
CA GLY A 140 -6.80 -17.00 6.65
C GLY A 140 -7.54 -15.65 6.70
N PHE A 141 -8.63 -15.61 7.48
CA PHE A 141 -9.39 -14.38 7.71
C PHE A 141 -8.52 -13.34 8.43
N VAL A 142 -8.37 -12.17 7.81
CA VAL A 142 -7.57 -11.07 8.36
C VAL A 142 -8.46 -10.09 9.11
N LYS A 143 -9.50 -9.56 8.44
CA LYS A 143 -10.33 -8.48 8.97
C LYS A 143 -11.65 -8.32 8.22
N ASN A 144 -12.63 -7.68 8.84
CA ASN A 144 -13.86 -7.23 8.17
C ASN A 144 -14.20 -5.78 8.56
N PHE A 145 -15.09 -5.17 7.77
CA PHE A 145 -15.70 -3.87 8.03
C PHE A 145 -17.01 -3.75 7.25
N GLU A 146 -17.81 -2.73 7.56
CA GLU A 146 -19.08 -2.46 6.89
C GLU A 146 -19.04 -1.12 6.16
N THR A 147 -19.50 -1.10 4.91
CA THR A 147 -19.67 0.13 4.13
C THR A 147 -20.66 -0.05 2.99
N LYS A 148 -21.44 1.00 2.74
CA LYS A 148 -22.31 1.13 1.55
C LYS A 148 -21.55 1.62 0.31
N LEU A 149 -20.28 1.97 0.47
CA LEU A 149 -19.48 2.51 -0.62
C LEU A 149 -19.10 1.41 -1.60
N GLU A 150 -19.21 1.72 -2.89
CA GLU A 150 -18.65 0.92 -3.95
C GLU A 150 -17.13 1.10 -3.94
N ILE A 151 -16.41 -0.01 -3.78
CA ILE A 151 -14.95 -0.04 -3.77
C ILE A 151 -14.48 -0.45 -5.16
N ASN A 152 -13.86 0.48 -5.88
CA ASN A 152 -13.36 0.23 -7.22
C ASN A 152 -12.08 -0.61 -7.17
N TYR A 153 -11.19 -0.32 -6.22
CA TYR A 153 -10.00 -1.13 -5.98
C TYR A 153 -9.46 -0.92 -4.55
N SER A 154 -8.57 -1.83 -4.13
CA SER A 154 -7.99 -1.88 -2.79
C SER A 154 -6.50 -2.18 -2.83
N LYS A 155 -5.73 -1.62 -1.89
CA LYS A 155 -4.29 -1.85 -1.76
C LYS A 155 -3.85 -1.86 -0.29
N ILE A 156 -2.66 -2.36 -0.03
CA ILE A 156 -1.98 -2.24 1.26
C ILE A 156 -0.85 -1.20 1.15
N SER A 157 -0.64 -0.43 2.22
CA SER A 157 0.49 0.48 2.34
C SER A 157 0.86 0.69 3.80
N LEU A 158 2.14 0.48 4.14
CA LEU A 158 2.66 0.44 5.51
C LEU A 158 1.80 -0.41 6.48
N GLY A 159 1.28 -1.54 5.98
CA GLY A 159 0.46 -2.48 6.75
C GLY A 159 -0.98 -2.03 7.00
N ASN A 160 -1.43 -0.91 6.43
CA ASN A 160 -2.83 -0.47 6.47
C ASN A 160 -3.51 -0.75 5.14
N PHE A 161 -4.82 -1.01 5.17
CA PHE A 161 -5.60 -1.18 3.95
C PHE A 161 -6.12 0.18 3.49
N ILE A 162 -5.96 0.45 2.20
CA ILE A 162 -6.47 1.64 1.54
C ILE A 162 -7.49 1.18 0.49
N PHE A 163 -8.67 1.78 0.55
CA PHE A 163 -9.78 1.50 -0.34
C PHE A 163 -10.11 2.74 -1.15
N TYR A 164 -10.29 2.58 -2.46
CA TYR A 164 -10.66 3.68 -3.34
C TYR A 164 -12.08 3.50 -3.85
N SER A 165 -12.86 4.58 -3.74
CA SER A 165 -14.19 4.71 -4.32
C SER A 165 -14.21 5.90 -5.26
N GLU A 166 -14.57 5.71 -6.52
CA GLU A 166 -14.63 6.79 -7.53
C GLU A 166 -15.51 7.96 -7.08
N ASN A 167 -16.59 7.67 -6.35
CA ASN A 167 -17.58 8.66 -5.93
C ASN A 167 -17.19 9.43 -4.66
N LYS A 168 -16.22 8.95 -3.87
CA LYS A 168 -15.88 9.53 -2.56
C LYS A 168 -14.39 9.80 -2.36
N GLY A 169 -13.51 9.06 -3.02
CA GLY A 169 -12.06 9.13 -2.86
C GLY A 169 -11.50 7.95 -2.05
N ALA A 170 -10.35 8.17 -1.43
CA ALA A 170 -9.64 7.16 -0.66
C ALA A 170 -10.08 7.08 0.80
N PHE A 171 -10.08 5.86 1.33
CA PHE A 171 -10.38 5.54 2.71
C PHE A 171 -9.32 4.61 3.29
N VAL A 172 -9.10 4.69 4.59
CA VAL A 172 -8.11 3.88 5.31
C VAL A 172 -8.81 3.03 6.36
N LEU A 173 -8.53 1.73 6.33
CA LEU A 173 -8.78 0.84 7.45
C LEU A 173 -7.45 0.56 8.13
N TYR A 174 -7.26 1.19 9.30
CA TYR A 174 -6.07 0.99 10.09
C TYR A 174 -6.01 -0.43 10.66
N LYS A 175 -4.80 -0.97 10.81
CA LYS A 175 -4.60 -2.33 11.33
C LYS A 175 -5.25 -2.56 12.70
N ASP A 176 -5.30 -1.52 13.53
CA ASP A 176 -5.80 -1.51 14.91
C ASP A 176 -7.26 -1.04 15.04
N LYS A 177 -7.91 -0.59 13.95
CA LYS A 177 -9.29 -0.07 13.97
C LYS A 177 -10.21 -0.86 13.05
N ASN A 178 -11.46 -1.05 13.44
CA ASN A 178 -12.44 -1.76 12.59
C ASN A 178 -13.26 -0.81 11.71
N GLU A 179 -13.15 0.49 11.95
CA GLU A 179 -13.90 1.52 11.22
C GLU A 179 -13.06 2.08 10.07
N LEU A 180 -13.75 2.38 8.97
CA LEU A 180 -13.17 2.93 7.77
C LEU A 180 -13.11 4.47 7.89
N GLU A 181 -11.92 5.05 7.74
CA GLU A 181 -11.70 6.49 7.85
C GLU A 181 -11.51 7.16 6.49
N TYR A 182 -12.20 8.28 6.26
CA TYR A 182 -12.05 9.04 5.01
C TYR A 182 -10.72 9.81 4.98
N PHE A 183 -10.02 9.74 3.85
CA PHE A 183 -8.76 10.44 3.64
C PHE A 183 -8.93 11.58 2.65
N SER A 184 -8.91 12.83 3.14
CA SER A 184 -9.27 14.00 2.32
C SER A 184 -8.08 14.70 1.63
N LEU A 185 -6.83 14.33 1.95
CA LEU A 185 -5.66 15.06 1.43
C LEU A 185 -5.42 14.82 -0.05
N PHE A 186 -5.68 13.60 -0.52
CA PHE A 186 -5.39 13.18 -1.88
C PHE A 186 -6.59 12.41 -2.45
N ASN A 187 -6.69 12.39 -3.78
CA ASN A 187 -7.68 11.53 -4.44
C ASN A 187 -7.34 10.07 -4.19
N ASP A 188 -6.04 9.77 -4.22
CA ASP A 188 -5.46 8.47 -3.99
C ASP A 188 -4.00 8.64 -3.52
N PHE A 189 -3.49 7.74 -2.68
CA PHE A 189 -2.19 7.90 -2.05
C PHE A 189 -1.58 6.58 -1.55
N ILE A 190 -0.29 6.59 -1.27
CA ILE A 190 0.40 5.59 -0.46
C ILE A 190 1.05 6.27 0.74
N PHE A 191 1.22 5.54 1.84
CA PHE A 191 2.12 5.95 2.91
C PHE A 191 3.55 5.77 2.43
N TYR A 192 4.39 6.78 2.65
CA TYR A 192 5.80 6.74 2.26
C TYR A 192 6.66 7.41 3.34
N LYS A 193 7.53 6.62 3.98
CA LYS A 193 8.39 7.06 5.09
C LYS A 193 7.57 7.78 6.18
N THR A 194 7.81 9.07 6.39
CA THR A 194 7.12 9.91 7.39
C THR A 194 5.86 10.59 6.87
N GLY A 195 5.55 10.45 5.58
CA GLY A 195 4.47 11.16 4.93
C GLY A 195 3.69 10.29 3.95
N TYR A 196 3.20 10.94 2.91
CA TYR A 196 2.38 10.32 1.88
C TYR A 196 2.90 10.72 0.51
N ILE A 197 2.75 9.83 -0.46
CA ILE A 197 2.79 10.19 -1.88
C ILE A 197 1.38 10.02 -2.41
N GLY A 198 0.80 11.08 -2.94
CA GLY A 198 -0.57 11.05 -3.43
C GLY A 198 -0.80 11.95 -4.63
N VAL A 199 -1.97 11.77 -5.26
CA VAL A 199 -2.37 12.52 -6.44
C VAL A 199 -3.36 13.61 -6.10
N VAL A 200 -3.09 14.80 -6.61
CA VAL A 200 -4.02 15.93 -6.65
C VAL A 200 -4.46 16.13 -8.10
N SER A 201 -5.76 16.02 -8.35
CA SER A 201 -6.31 16.26 -9.69
C SER A 201 -6.16 17.72 -10.10
N GLY A 202 -5.85 17.96 -11.36
CA GLY A 202 -5.81 19.30 -11.94
C GLY A 202 -7.15 20.05 -11.86
N SER A 203 -8.25 19.30 -11.74
CA SER A 203 -9.62 19.81 -11.57
C SER A 203 -10.01 20.09 -10.12
N ASP A 204 -9.26 19.59 -9.13
CA ASP A 204 -9.57 19.75 -7.71
C ASP A 204 -9.04 21.09 -7.18
N THR A 205 -9.84 22.14 -7.36
CA THR A 205 -9.46 23.51 -7.00
C THR A 205 -9.21 23.70 -5.50
N GLU A 206 -9.93 22.99 -4.65
CA GLU A 206 -9.78 23.05 -3.19
C GLU A 206 -8.42 22.49 -2.76
N LYS A 207 -8.08 21.27 -3.17
CA LYS A 207 -6.78 20.66 -2.83
C LYS A 207 -5.62 21.43 -3.45
N LYS A 208 -5.77 21.91 -4.68
CA LYS A 208 -4.73 22.73 -5.32
C LYS A 208 -4.48 24.03 -4.58
N SER A 209 -5.52 24.71 -4.14
CA SER A 209 -5.40 25.91 -3.31
C SER A 209 -4.68 25.59 -1.99
N ARG A 210 -5.07 24.50 -1.33
CA ARG A 210 -4.45 24.02 -0.09
C ARG A 210 -2.93 23.76 -0.22
N PHE A 211 -2.48 23.25 -1.36
CA PHE A 211 -1.08 22.95 -1.62
C PHE A 211 -0.36 24.02 -2.46
N GLY A 212 -1.00 25.15 -2.78
CA GLY A 212 -0.40 26.25 -3.54
C GLY A 212 -0.06 25.93 -5.00
N LEU A 213 -0.80 25.02 -5.64
CA LEU A 213 -0.55 24.53 -7.00
C LEU A 213 -1.24 25.41 -8.05
N LYS A 214 -0.53 25.81 -9.11
CA LYS A 214 -0.95 26.93 -9.98
C LYS A 214 -1.36 26.56 -11.42
N ASN A 215 -1.13 25.34 -11.91
CA ASN A 215 -1.46 24.95 -13.31
C ASN A 215 -2.59 23.93 -13.40
N SER A 216 -3.15 23.68 -14.59
CA SER A 216 -4.23 22.70 -14.83
C SER A 216 -3.80 21.23 -14.84
N LYS A 217 -2.51 20.94 -14.60
CA LYS A 217 -1.95 19.59 -14.57
C LYS A 217 -2.40 18.83 -13.32
N ASN A 218 -2.33 17.50 -13.38
CA ASN A 218 -2.43 16.66 -12.20
C ASN A 218 -1.05 16.58 -11.54
N TYR A 219 -0.98 16.40 -10.23
CA TYR A 219 0.27 16.42 -9.49
C TYR A 219 0.44 15.15 -8.67
N ILE A 220 1.62 14.54 -8.75
CA ILE A 220 2.09 13.59 -7.75
C ILE A 220 2.85 14.41 -6.71
N LEU A 221 2.37 14.38 -5.47
CA LEU A 221 2.89 15.17 -4.37
C LEU A 221 3.35 14.25 -3.24
N PHE A 222 4.54 14.53 -2.74
CA PHE A 222 4.93 14.12 -1.40
C PHE A 222 4.42 15.15 -0.40
N TYR A 223 3.84 14.70 0.71
CA TYR A 223 3.43 15.55 1.83
C TYR A 223 3.73 14.88 3.18
N ASP A 224 4.48 15.56 4.03
CA ASP A 224 4.72 15.18 5.41
C ASP A 224 3.73 15.93 6.34
N PRO A 225 2.79 15.23 7.00
CA PRO A 225 1.77 15.87 7.81
C PRO A 225 2.32 16.49 9.10
N LYS A 226 3.49 16.03 9.59
CA LYS A 226 4.10 16.48 10.84
C LYS A 226 4.84 17.80 10.63
N THR A 227 5.65 17.87 9.58
CA THR A 227 6.44 19.07 9.26
C THR A 227 5.70 20.04 8.32
N LYS A 228 4.59 19.59 7.72
CA LYS A 228 3.88 20.29 6.62
C LYS A 228 4.74 20.47 5.37
N ASN A 229 5.87 19.77 5.28
CA ASN A 229 6.70 19.81 4.09
C ASN A 229 5.98 19.15 2.91
N GLN A 230 6.10 19.76 1.73
CA GLN A 230 5.53 19.24 0.50
C GLN A 230 6.55 19.35 -0.64
N LYS A 231 6.53 18.38 -1.55
CA LYS A 231 7.38 18.34 -2.74
C LYS A 231 6.56 17.84 -3.93
N ILE A 232 6.60 18.56 -5.04
CA ILE A 232 6.10 18.04 -6.31
C ILE A 232 7.07 16.96 -6.78
N VAL A 233 6.59 15.72 -6.81
CA VAL A 233 7.34 14.56 -7.30
C VAL A 233 7.30 14.56 -8.83
N TYR A 234 6.12 14.77 -9.41
CA TYR A 234 5.93 14.80 -10.86
C TYR A 234 4.64 15.53 -11.27
N GLU A 235 4.61 16.11 -12.47
CA GLU A 235 3.41 16.66 -13.10
C GLU A 235 2.87 15.67 -14.14
N LEU A 236 1.59 15.34 -14.05
CA LEU A 236 0.94 14.37 -14.92
C LEU A 236 -0.04 15.04 -15.89
N ASP A 237 0.01 14.60 -17.14
CA ASP A 237 -0.91 15.00 -18.21
C ASP A 237 -2.22 14.20 -18.20
N PHE A 238 -2.29 13.17 -17.37
CA PHE A 238 -3.46 12.32 -17.18
C PHE A 238 -3.77 12.15 -15.69
N MET A 239 -4.98 11.69 -15.39
CA MET A 239 -5.39 11.33 -14.02
C MET A 239 -5.22 9.82 -13.82
N PRO A 240 -4.36 9.38 -12.88
CA PRO A 240 -4.27 7.97 -12.51
C PRO A 240 -5.59 7.46 -11.94
N THR A 241 -5.96 6.24 -12.31
CA THR A 241 -7.08 5.48 -11.76
C THR A 241 -6.65 4.61 -10.58
N LYS A 242 -5.37 4.22 -10.51
CA LYS A 242 -4.78 3.46 -9.40
C LYS A 242 -3.37 3.93 -9.13
N ILE A 243 -3.00 3.92 -7.85
CA ILE A 243 -1.64 4.14 -7.37
C ILE A 243 -1.32 3.01 -6.41
N TYR A 244 -0.18 2.34 -6.52
CA TYR A 244 0.20 1.32 -5.54
C TYR A 244 1.72 1.16 -5.50
N GLU A 245 2.21 0.58 -4.41
CA GLU A 245 3.61 0.25 -4.24
C GLU A 245 3.81 -1.25 -4.51
N SER A 246 4.85 -1.60 -5.26
CA SER A 246 5.31 -2.97 -5.50
C SER A 246 6.80 -2.93 -5.81
N ASP A 247 7.58 -3.94 -5.42
CA ASP A 247 8.99 -4.07 -5.82
C ASP A 247 9.81 -2.77 -5.62
N GLU A 248 9.58 -2.07 -4.49
CA GLU A 248 10.20 -0.77 -4.13
C GLU A 248 9.89 0.41 -5.08
N LYS A 249 8.94 0.24 -6.00
CA LYS A 249 8.50 1.25 -6.96
C LYS A 249 7.05 1.67 -6.71
N ILE A 250 6.73 2.89 -7.11
CA ILE A 250 5.35 3.37 -7.13
C ILE A 250 4.82 3.25 -8.54
N TYR A 251 3.71 2.54 -8.69
CA TYR A 251 3.03 2.35 -9.95
C TYR A 251 1.79 3.23 -10.05
N PHE A 252 1.53 3.71 -11.25
CA PHE A 252 0.37 4.49 -11.63
C PHE A 252 -0.29 3.81 -12.83
N GLU A 253 -1.59 3.58 -12.77
CA GLU A 253 -2.39 3.06 -13.89
C GLU A 253 -3.34 4.15 -14.37
N ASN A 254 -3.54 4.30 -15.68
CA ASN A 254 -4.52 5.23 -16.24
C ASN A 254 -5.82 4.50 -16.68
N LYS A 255 -6.78 5.24 -17.23
CA LYS A 255 -8.06 4.67 -17.72
C LYS A 255 -7.90 3.70 -18.88
N GLU A 256 -6.81 3.80 -19.63
CA GLU A 256 -6.47 2.92 -20.76
C GLU A 256 -5.67 1.68 -20.31
N LEU A 257 -5.53 1.46 -19.00
CA LEU A 257 -4.73 0.39 -18.39
C LEU A 257 -3.24 0.49 -18.70
N GLU A 258 -2.76 1.66 -19.11
CA GLU A 258 -1.33 1.92 -19.25
C GLU A 258 -0.72 2.08 -17.87
N LYS A 259 0.41 1.41 -17.65
CA LYS A 259 1.14 1.42 -16.38
C LYS A 259 2.38 2.28 -16.49
N PHE A 260 2.62 3.05 -15.44
CA PHE A 260 3.78 3.90 -15.29
C PHE A 260 4.42 3.62 -13.93
N SER A 261 5.74 3.73 -13.82
CA SER A 261 6.44 3.64 -12.55
C SER A 261 7.21 4.91 -12.25
N ILE A 262 7.32 5.21 -10.96
CA ILE A 262 8.24 6.19 -10.42
C ILE A 262 9.33 5.49 -9.61
N GLU A 263 10.57 5.85 -9.92
CA GLU A 263 11.78 5.44 -9.21
C GLU A 263 12.52 6.68 -8.69
N ASN A 264 13.33 6.51 -7.63
CA ASN A 264 14.20 7.53 -7.06
C ASN A 264 13.47 8.80 -6.51
N TYR A 265 12.40 8.61 -5.73
CA TYR A 265 11.46 9.66 -5.29
C TYR A 265 11.65 10.20 -3.86
#